data_AF-A0A1I1AL25-F1
#
_entry.id   AF-A0A1I1AL25-F1
#
_cell.length_a   1.000
_cell.length_b   1.000
_cell.length_c   1.000
_cell.angle_alpha   90.00
_cell.angle_beta   90.00
_cell.angle_gamma   90.00
#
_symmetry.space_group_name_H-M   'P 1'
#
loop_
_entity.id
_entity.type
_entity.pdbx_description
1 polymer ?
#
loop_
_entity_poly.entity_id
_entity_poly.type
_entity_poly.pdbx_seq_one_letter_code
_entity_poly.pdbx_strand_id
1 'polypeptide(L)'
;MSCQRIFLKVIALISLGTNMAQASATPIAPAIDASEFKLNVVSIEKFTFKGKEAFEVAMPRDAYQDPEKEVLTDRANLAWIPIDFHNGTIEVDVAAVLARDAPNYARGFIGLGFRIDSNLSFEGIYLRPANSRSDDQVRRNHSVQYFALPGYGFERLRKDAPEKYESYVDIELGEWSHMKIEVHDCDAKLYVNRAKQPSLVVHDLKLGPEHKGGVGFWIDSGTLGYFRNLKVTSE
;
A
#
# COMPACT_ATOMS: atom_id res chain seq x y z
N MET A 1 18.40 -15.24 1.65
CA MET A 1 18.33 -16.22 2.75
C MET A 1 16.97 -16.88 2.66
N SER A 2 16.93 -18.17 2.31
CA SER A 2 15.69 -18.89 2.02
C SER A 2 15.08 -19.40 3.32
N CYS A 3 13.81 -19.07 3.59
CA CYS A 3 13.08 -19.49 4.77
C CYS A 3 12.51 -20.90 4.54
N GLN A 4 13.11 -21.91 5.16
CA GLN A 4 12.66 -23.29 5.07
C GLN A 4 11.63 -23.56 6.18
N ARG A 5 10.40 -23.94 5.80
CA ARG A 5 9.33 -24.27 6.75
C ARG A 5 9.54 -25.68 7.34
N ILE A 6 9.75 -25.76 8.64
CA ILE A 6 9.76 -27.03 9.41
C ILE A 6 8.31 -27.38 9.77
N PHE A 7 7.81 -28.51 9.26
CA PHE A 7 6.50 -29.05 9.66
C PHE A 7 6.63 -29.85 10.96
N LEU A 8 6.06 -29.34 12.04
CA LEU A 8 5.90 -30.07 13.30
C LEU A 8 4.47 -30.66 13.37
N LYS A 9 4.36 -31.99 13.49
CA LYS A 9 3.09 -32.67 13.75
C LYS A 9 2.64 -32.37 15.19
N VAL A 10 1.44 -31.80 15.35
CA VAL A 10 0.83 -31.58 16.66
C VAL A 10 -0.29 -32.58 16.90
N ILE A 11 -0.22 -33.23 18.06
CA ILE A 11 -1.19 -34.17 18.63
C ILE A 11 -2.36 -33.38 19.21
N ALA A 12 -3.59 -33.80 18.91
CA ALA A 12 -4.81 -33.17 19.41
C ALA A 12 -5.04 -33.48 20.91
N LEU A 13 -5.10 -32.43 21.74
CA LEU A 13 -5.67 -32.48 23.09
C LEU A 13 -6.98 -31.69 23.10
N ILE A 14 -8.07 -32.34 23.50
CA ILE A 14 -9.39 -31.74 23.66
C ILE A 14 -9.43 -31.04 25.03
N SER A 15 -9.57 -29.71 25.04
CA SER A 15 -9.87 -28.93 26.24
C SER A 15 -11.29 -28.37 26.16
N LEU A 16 -12.11 -28.67 27.18
CA LEU A 16 -13.32 -27.92 27.49
C LEU A 16 -12.91 -26.60 28.17
N GLY A 17 -13.41 -25.46 27.69
CA GLY A 17 -13.13 -24.17 28.34
C GLY A 17 -14.01 -23.02 27.85
N THR A 18 -14.96 -22.64 28.70
CA THR A 18 -15.44 -21.28 29.02
C THR A 18 -15.81 -20.30 27.90
N ASN A 19 -17.09 -19.93 27.85
CA ASN A 19 -17.60 -18.72 27.19
C ASN A 19 -16.92 -17.48 27.77
N MET A 20 -15.94 -16.93 27.05
CA MET A 20 -15.48 -15.56 27.29
C MET A 20 -16.38 -14.60 26.51
N ALA A 21 -17.00 -13.69 27.26
CA ALA A 21 -17.68 -12.53 26.68
C ALA A 21 -16.67 -11.74 25.83
N GLN A 22 -16.99 -11.55 24.56
CA GLN A 22 -16.25 -10.64 23.69
C GLN A 22 -16.41 -9.22 24.23
N ALA A 23 -15.37 -8.70 24.85
CA ALA A 23 -15.23 -7.26 25.05
C ALA A 23 -15.07 -6.64 23.66
N SER A 24 -16.12 -5.95 23.19
CA SER A 24 -16.04 -5.07 22.03
C SER A 24 -15.13 -3.90 22.36
N ALA A 25 -13.85 -4.00 22.00
CA ALA A 25 -12.96 -2.86 21.98
C ALA A 25 -13.47 -1.91 20.89
N THR A 26 -13.99 -0.74 21.28
CA THR A 26 -14.27 0.35 20.35
C THR A 26 -12.95 1.07 20.11
N PRO A 27 -12.29 0.95 18.95
CA PRO A 27 -11.13 1.77 18.68
C PRO A 27 -11.66 3.10 18.14
N ILE A 28 -11.84 4.07 19.04
CA ILE A 28 -11.74 5.48 18.62
C ILE A 28 -10.25 5.74 18.54
N ALA A 29 -9.64 5.35 17.42
CA ALA A 29 -8.32 5.86 17.08
C ALA A 29 -8.48 7.39 16.96
N PRO A 30 -7.63 8.21 17.61
CA PRO A 30 -7.67 9.65 17.39
C PRO A 30 -7.54 9.94 15.90
N ALA A 31 -8.25 10.96 15.43
CA ALA A 31 -8.10 11.41 14.06
C ALA A 31 -6.66 11.90 13.87
N ILE A 32 -5.88 11.19 13.05
CA ILE A 32 -4.49 11.53 12.74
C ILE A 32 -4.46 12.93 12.15
N ASP A 33 -3.64 13.84 12.69
CA ASP A 33 -3.45 15.17 12.16
C ASP A 33 -2.34 15.21 11.08
N ALA A 34 -2.45 16.14 10.12
CA ALA A 34 -1.44 16.31 9.06
C ALA A 34 -0.03 16.54 9.63
N SER A 35 0.09 17.20 10.79
CA SER A 35 1.38 17.49 11.44
C SER A 35 2.11 16.24 11.97
N GLU A 36 1.43 15.10 12.07
CA GLU A 36 2.03 13.84 12.50
C GLU A 36 2.81 13.14 11.38
N PHE A 37 2.64 13.59 10.13
CA PHE A 37 3.29 12.99 8.97
C PHE A 37 4.70 13.55 8.75
N LYS A 38 5.67 12.65 8.63
CA LYS A 38 6.93 12.93 7.94
C LYS A 38 6.69 12.89 6.43
N LEU A 39 7.39 13.74 5.70
CA LEU A 39 7.21 13.92 4.26
C LEU A 39 8.52 13.67 3.51
N ASN A 40 8.43 13.02 2.36
CA ASN A 40 9.50 12.94 1.39
C ASN A 40 8.92 13.18 -0.02
N VAL A 41 9.39 14.22 -0.71
CA VAL A 41 8.98 14.69 -2.05
C VAL A 41 7.53 15.20 -2.17
N VAL A 42 6.60 14.65 -1.38
CA VAL A 42 5.18 14.98 -1.44
C VAL A 42 4.80 16.10 -0.45
N SER A 43 3.64 16.72 -0.69
CA SER A 43 2.91 17.56 0.26
C SER A 43 1.66 16.84 0.76
N ILE A 44 1.16 17.24 1.93
CA ILE A 44 -0.12 16.77 2.48
C ILE A 44 -0.94 17.95 2.99
N GLU A 45 -2.23 17.99 2.67
CA GLU A 45 -3.15 19.00 3.18
C GLU A 45 -4.55 18.43 3.45
N LYS A 46 -5.30 19.06 4.37
CA LYS A 46 -6.70 18.70 4.61
C LYS A 46 -7.54 19.16 3.43
N PHE A 47 -8.36 18.26 2.89
CA PHE A 47 -9.19 18.51 1.71
C PHE A 47 -10.57 17.84 1.86
N THR A 48 -11.57 18.33 1.13
CA THR A 48 -12.88 17.68 1.02
C THR A 48 -13.05 17.09 -0.38
N PHE A 49 -12.82 15.77 -0.52
CA PHE A 49 -12.99 15.08 -1.80
C PHE A 49 -14.33 14.36 -1.84
N LYS A 50 -15.18 14.73 -2.81
CA LYS A 50 -16.54 14.19 -2.99
C LYS A 50 -17.37 14.20 -1.69
N GLY A 51 -17.34 15.34 -0.99
CA GLY A 51 -18.11 15.56 0.24
C GLY A 51 -17.58 14.84 1.48
N LYS A 52 -16.37 14.27 1.43
CA LYS A 52 -15.73 13.61 2.57
C LYS A 52 -14.41 14.29 2.91
N GLU A 53 -14.18 14.52 4.19
CA GLU A 53 -12.88 14.96 4.70
C GLU A 53 -11.82 13.88 4.42
N ALA A 54 -10.69 14.34 3.93
CA ALA A 54 -9.56 13.53 3.50
C ALA A 54 -8.26 14.35 3.60
N PHE A 55 -7.14 13.67 3.43
CA PHE A 55 -5.87 14.27 3.08
C PHE A 55 -5.70 14.23 1.57
N GLU A 56 -5.45 15.38 0.93
CA GLU A 56 -4.86 15.41 -0.40
C GLU A 56 -3.34 15.28 -0.27
N VAL A 57 -2.76 14.36 -1.04
CA VAL A 57 -1.33 14.14 -1.18
C VAL A 57 -0.98 14.41 -2.64
N ALA A 58 -0.01 15.29 -2.84
CA ALA A 58 0.44 15.71 -4.16
C ALA A 58 1.97 15.76 -4.21
N MET A 59 2.54 15.82 -5.40
CA MET A 59 3.97 16.02 -5.58
C MET A 59 4.21 17.05 -6.69
N PRO A 60 5.29 17.84 -6.60
CA PRO A 60 5.57 18.86 -7.59
C PRO A 60 5.97 18.23 -8.93
N ARG A 61 5.69 18.93 -10.04
CA ARG A 61 5.91 18.43 -11.40
C ARG A 61 7.37 18.10 -11.70
N ASP A 62 8.31 18.83 -11.11
CA ASP A 62 9.75 18.62 -11.29
C ASP A 62 10.24 17.31 -10.65
N ALA A 63 9.45 16.69 -9.77
CA ALA A 63 9.69 15.36 -9.24
C ALA A 63 9.13 14.22 -10.12
N TYR A 64 8.36 14.52 -11.17
CA TYR A 64 7.88 13.52 -12.12
C TYR A 64 9.06 12.93 -12.89
N GLN A 65 9.00 11.62 -13.12
CA GLN A 65 10.02 10.91 -13.88
C GLN A 65 9.97 11.26 -15.38
N ASP A 66 11.14 11.25 -16.02
CA ASP A 66 11.25 11.51 -17.46
C ASP A 66 11.66 10.21 -18.18
N PRO A 67 10.74 9.50 -18.86
CA PRO A 67 11.06 8.24 -19.53
C PRO A 67 12.05 8.39 -20.69
N GLU A 68 12.35 9.61 -21.16
CA GLU A 68 13.40 9.86 -22.15
C GLU A 68 14.81 9.94 -21.51
N LYS A 69 14.88 10.18 -20.19
CA LYS A 69 16.14 10.37 -19.45
C LYS A 69 16.45 9.23 -18.48
N GLU A 70 15.44 8.50 -18.04
CA GLU A 70 15.57 7.46 -17.02
C GLU A 70 14.56 6.33 -17.18
N VAL A 71 14.86 5.20 -16.54
CA VAL A 71 13.93 4.08 -16.43
C VAL A 71 12.91 4.42 -15.35
N LEU A 72 11.63 4.39 -15.70
CA LEU A 72 10.54 4.54 -14.74
C LEU A 72 10.63 3.44 -13.68
N THR A 73 10.65 3.83 -12.41
CA THR A 73 10.72 2.94 -11.25
C THR A 73 9.97 3.54 -10.07
N ASP A 74 9.70 2.75 -9.03
CA ASP A 74 9.06 3.27 -7.81
C ASP A 74 10.06 4.12 -7.01
N ARG A 75 9.58 5.23 -6.43
CA ARG A 75 10.38 6.16 -5.59
C ARG A 75 9.76 6.32 -4.21
N ALA A 76 10.52 6.85 -3.25
CA ALA A 76 10.07 7.06 -1.87
C ALA A 76 9.17 8.31 -1.71
N ASN A 77 8.18 8.50 -2.57
CA ASN A 77 7.24 9.62 -2.52
C ASN A 77 6.19 9.36 -1.42
N LEU A 78 6.49 9.81 -0.18
CA LEU A 78 5.81 9.32 1.02
C LEU A 78 5.35 10.46 1.93
N ALA A 79 4.15 10.32 2.47
CA ALA A 79 3.74 10.97 3.70
C ALA A 79 3.45 9.87 4.73
N TRP A 80 4.22 9.77 5.82
CA TRP A 80 4.09 8.66 6.77
C TRP A 80 4.15 9.05 8.24
N ILE A 81 3.47 8.25 9.08
CA ILE A 81 3.57 8.34 10.54
C ILE A 81 4.71 7.44 11.04
N PRO A 82 5.64 7.94 11.88
CA PRO A 82 6.81 7.20 12.35
C PRO A 82 6.47 6.32 13.56
N ILE A 83 5.72 5.25 13.33
CA ILE A 83 5.39 4.22 14.33
C ILE A 83 6.31 3.00 14.20
N ASP A 84 6.28 2.08 15.16
CA ASP A 84 7.04 0.81 15.13
C ASP A 84 6.15 -0.34 14.66
N PHE A 85 5.59 -0.24 13.44
CA PHE A 85 4.73 -1.28 12.87
C PHE A 85 5.57 -2.42 12.29
N HIS A 86 5.29 -3.64 12.76
CA HIS A 86 5.92 -4.88 12.29
C HIS A 86 4.88 -5.79 11.64
N ASN A 87 4.03 -6.43 12.44
CA ASN A 87 2.91 -7.25 12.00
C ASN A 87 1.56 -6.60 12.34
N GLY A 88 0.52 -6.97 11.61
CA GLY A 88 -0.84 -6.55 11.85
C GLY A 88 -1.58 -6.10 10.59
N THR A 89 -2.50 -5.14 10.74
CA THR A 89 -3.39 -4.70 9.66
C THR A 89 -3.31 -3.19 9.46
N ILE A 90 -3.29 -2.77 8.20
CA ILE A 90 -3.38 -1.37 7.76
C ILE A 90 -4.61 -1.22 6.88
N GLU A 91 -5.54 -0.35 7.24
CA GLU A 91 -6.75 -0.03 6.48
C GLU A 91 -6.77 1.45 6.10
N VAL A 92 -7.23 1.77 4.89
CA VAL A 92 -7.39 3.15 4.41
C VAL A 92 -8.42 3.22 3.29
N ASP A 93 -9.17 4.31 3.17
CA ASP A 93 -9.93 4.62 1.96
C ASP A 93 -9.09 5.54 1.06
N VAL A 94 -8.94 5.19 -0.21
CA VAL A 94 -8.13 5.92 -1.20
C VAL A 94 -8.96 6.33 -2.41
N ALA A 95 -8.67 7.47 -3.02
CA ALA A 95 -9.14 7.84 -4.34
C ALA A 95 -8.01 8.57 -5.09
N ALA A 96 -7.82 8.27 -6.37
CA ALA A 96 -6.80 8.94 -7.19
C ALA A 96 -7.44 9.67 -8.36
N VAL A 97 -6.97 10.88 -8.63
CA VAL A 97 -7.20 11.57 -9.90
C VAL A 97 -5.87 11.86 -10.56
N LEU A 98 -5.86 11.97 -11.88
CA LEU A 98 -4.68 12.43 -12.59
C LEU A 98 -4.53 13.93 -12.40
N ALA A 99 -3.32 14.38 -12.08
CA ALA A 99 -2.98 15.79 -12.03
C ALA A 99 -3.21 16.43 -13.41
N ARG A 100 -3.45 17.75 -13.46
CA ARG A 100 -3.69 18.46 -14.73
C ARG A 100 -2.50 18.38 -15.70
N ASP A 101 -1.31 18.26 -15.15
CA ASP A 101 -0.02 18.15 -15.82
C ASP A 101 0.55 16.72 -15.77
N ALA A 102 -0.31 15.72 -15.52
CA ALA A 102 0.10 14.33 -15.46
C ALA A 102 0.72 13.88 -16.80
N PRO A 103 1.88 13.18 -16.77
CA PRO A 103 2.49 12.65 -17.98
C PRO A 103 1.65 11.50 -18.56
N ASN A 104 1.84 11.19 -19.85
CA ASN A 104 1.06 10.17 -20.56
C ASN A 104 1.16 8.76 -19.96
N TYR A 105 2.19 8.48 -19.15
CA TYR A 105 2.36 7.20 -18.45
C TYR A 105 1.67 7.17 -17.08
N ALA A 106 1.11 8.28 -16.59
CA ALA A 106 0.44 8.34 -15.30
C ALA A 106 -0.78 7.41 -15.25
N ARG A 107 -0.95 6.68 -14.14
CA ARG A 107 -2.04 5.71 -13.97
C ARG A 107 -2.88 5.91 -12.69
N GLY A 108 -2.69 7.04 -12.01
CA GLY A 108 -3.26 7.28 -10.68
C GLY A 108 -2.58 6.41 -9.64
N PHE A 109 -1.24 6.44 -9.60
CA PHE A 109 -0.42 5.63 -8.70
C PHE A 109 -0.73 6.02 -7.25
N ILE A 110 -1.41 5.14 -6.52
CA ILE A 110 -1.90 5.43 -5.17
C ILE A 110 -1.81 4.20 -4.28
N GLY A 111 -1.22 4.31 -3.10
CA GLY A 111 -1.01 3.16 -2.25
C GLY A 111 -0.53 3.48 -0.85
N LEU A 112 0.00 2.44 -0.22
CA LEU A 112 0.57 2.51 1.12
C LEU A 112 2.01 2.03 1.11
N GLY A 113 2.87 2.74 1.81
CA GLY A 113 4.15 2.23 2.32
C GLY A 113 3.99 1.74 3.75
N PHE A 114 4.66 0.64 4.11
CA PHE A 114 4.65 0.08 5.45
C PHE A 114 6.03 -0.44 5.84
N ARG A 115 6.26 -0.51 7.16
CA ARG A 115 7.58 -0.78 7.75
C ARG A 115 8.63 0.22 7.27
N ILE A 116 8.27 1.50 7.21
CA ILE A 116 9.13 2.57 6.71
C ILE A 116 10.19 2.92 7.75
N ASP A 117 11.45 2.59 7.48
CA ASP A 117 12.57 2.90 8.36
C ASP A 117 13.10 4.34 8.15
N SER A 118 14.13 4.73 8.92
CA SER A 118 14.74 6.05 8.82
C SER A 118 15.52 6.30 7.53
N ASN A 119 15.87 5.25 6.79
CA ASN A 119 16.60 5.31 5.52
C ASN A 119 15.67 5.27 4.31
N LEU A 120 14.34 5.33 4.53
CA LEU A 120 13.32 5.11 3.51
C LEU A 120 13.44 3.73 2.85
N SER A 121 13.85 2.72 3.62
CA SER A 121 13.65 1.32 3.26
C SER A 121 12.26 0.90 3.72
N PHE A 122 11.42 0.45 2.79
CA PHE A 122 10.04 0.08 3.08
C PHE A 122 9.48 -0.87 2.04
N GLU A 123 8.38 -1.50 2.43
CA GLU A 123 7.54 -2.32 1.58
C GLU A 123 6.34 -1.50 1.13
N GLY A 124 5.87 -1.67 -0.10
CA GLY A 124 4.76 -0.90 -0.61
C GLY A 124 3.81 -1.71 -1.48
N ILE A 125 2.52 -1.40 -1.39
CA ILE A 125 1.49 -1.90 -2.29
C ILE A 125 0.68 -0.72 -2.79
N TYR A 126 0.54 -0.61 -4.10
CA TYR A 126 -0.23 0.46 -4.73
C TYR A 126 -1.18 -0.05 -5.81
N LEU A 127 -2.13 0.81 -6.12
CA LEU A 127 -3.17 0.68 -7.12
C LEU A 127 -2.88 1.60 -8.30
N ARG A 128 -3.39 1.21 -9.47
CA ARG A 128 -3.36 1.96 -10.73
C ARG A 128 -4.79 1.99 -11.30
N PRO A 129 -5.69 2.87 -10.81
CA PRO A 129 -7.08 2.85 -11.23
C PRO A 129 -7.28 3.02 -12.73
N ALA A 130 -6.41 3.78 -13.41
CA ALA A 130 -6.45 3.93 -14.86
C ALA A 130 -6.13 2.63 -15.63
N ASN A 131 -5.59 1.60 -14.98
CA ASN A 131 -5.32 0.30 -15.60
C ASN A 131 -6.53 -0.63 -15.57
N SER A 132 -7.33 -0.56 -14.50
CA SER A 132 -8.35 -1.55 -14.16
C SER A 132 -9.41 -1.79 -15.24
N ARG A 133 -9.73 -0.76 -16.02
CA ARG A 133 -10.71 -0.81 -17.12
C ARG A 133 -10.10 -0.46 -18.47
N SER A 134 -8.80 -0.70 -18.64
CA SER A 134 -8.14 -0.55 -19.94
C SER A 134 -8.56 -1.67 -20.89
N ASP A 135 -8.68 -1.35 -22.19
CA ASP A 135 -8.91 -2.35 -23.26
C ASP A 135 -7.66 -3.20 -23.59
N ASP A 136 -6.52 -2.86 -23.01
CA ASP A 136 -5.29 -3.64 -23.07
C ASP A 136 -5.28 -4.64 -21.90
N GLN A 137 -5.34 -5.93 -22.24
CA GLN A 137 -5.45 -7.00 -21.26
C GLN A 137 -4.22 -7.12 -20.34
N VAL A 138 -3.01 -6.86 -20.88
CA VAL A 138 -1.77 -6.89 -20.08
C VAL A 138 -1.79 -5.74 -19.09
N ARG A 139 -2.13 -4.53 -19.54
CA ARG A 139 -2.28 -3.37 -18.66
C ARG A 139 -3.34 -3.59 -17.61
N ARG A 140 -4.48 -4.21 -17.96
CA ARG A 140 -5.57 -4.50 -17.03
C ARG A 140 -5.14 -5.42 -15.90
N ASN A 141 -4.31 -6.41 -16.18
CA ASN A 141 -3.74 -7.31 -15.17
C ASN A 141 -2.72 -6.63 -14.24
N HIS A 142 -2.37 -5.38 -14.50
CA HIS A 142 -1.41 -4.58 -13.73
C HIS A 142 -2.12 -3.44 -12.98
N SER A 143 -3.30 -3.68 -12.41
CA SER A 143 -4.01 -2.66 -11.60
C SER A 143 -3.51 -2.58 -10.15
N VAL A 144 -2.83 -3.61 -9.67
CA VAL A 144 -2.15 -3.67 -8.36
C VAL A 144 -0.67 -3.92 -8.58
N GLN A 145 0.18 -3.39 -7.72
CA GLN A 145 1.63 -3.67 -7.69
C GLN A 145 2.10 -3.76 -6.24
N TYR A 146 2.92 -4.76 -5.94
CA TYR A 146 3.82 -4.76 -4.78
C TYR A 146 5.23 -4.33 -5.19
N PHE A 147 5.93 -3.61 -4.32
CA PHE A 147 7.33 -3.22 -4.50
C PHE A 147 8.04 -3.08 -3.15
N ALA A 148 9.37 -2.98 -3.15
CA ALA A 148 10.14 -2.62 -1.97
C ALA A 148 11.30 -1.70 -2.35
N LEU A 149 11.59 -0.72 -1.49
CA LEU A 149 12.77 0.11 -1.61
C LEU A 149 13.76 -0.20 -0.48
N PRO A 150 15.07 -0.16 -0.75
CA PRO A 150 15.69 0.02 -2.08
C PRO A 150 15.69 -1.26 -2.93
N GLY A 151 15.74 -1.07 -4.24
CA GLY A 151 16.20 -2.10 -5.19
C GLY A 151 15.16 -3.11 -5.69
N TYR A 152 13.91 -3.08 -5.24
CA TYR A 152 12.85 -3.97 -5.72
C TYR A 152 11.66 -3.17 -6.28
N GLY A 153 11.96 -2.23 -7.19
CA GLY A 153 10.95 -1.52 -7.96
C GLY A 153 10.23 -2.42 -8.96
N PHE A 154 9.08 -1.94 -9.45
CA PHE A 154 8.17 -2.68 -10.33
C PHE A 154 8.88 -3.19 -11.60
N GLU A 155 9.80 -2.40 -12.16
CA GLU A 155 10.49 -2.69 -13.41
C GLU A 155 11.39 -3.91 -13.27
N ARG A 156 12.10 -4.00 -12.14
CA ARG A 156 12.91 -5.17 -11.79
C ARG A 156 12.02 -6.35 -11.45
N LEU A 157 11.03 -6.16 -10.57
CA LEU A 157 10.17 -7.26 -10.12
C LEU A 157 9.43 -7.92 -11.28
N ARG A 158 8.91 -7.14 -12.23
CA ARG A 158 8.25 -7.65 -13.44
C ARG A 158 9.22 -8.40 -14.35
N LYS A 159 10.47 -7.97 -14.43
CA LYS A 159 11.51 -8.65 -15.22
C LYS A 159 11.96 -9.97 -14.58
N ASP A 160 12.25 -9.94 -13.28
CA ASP A 160 12.85 -11.05 -12.54
C ASP A 160 11.82 -12.13 -12.19
N ALA A 161 10.56 -11.74 -11.95
CA ALA A 161 9.45 -12.62 -11.61
C ALA A 161 8.13 -12.10 -12.22
N PRO A 162 7.93 -12.28 -13.54
CA PRO A 162 6.75 -11.80 -14.25
C PRO A 162 5.46 -12.22 -13.56
N GLU A 163 4.49 -11.30 -13.50
CA GLU A 163 3.13 -11.51 -12.96
C GLU A 163 3.03 -11.82 -11.45
N LYS A 164 4.15 -12.15 -10.78
CA LYS A 164 4.15 -12.58 -9.37
C LYS A 164 3.74 -11.48 -8.38
N TYR A 165 4.09 -10.23 -8.69
CA TYR A 165 3.91 -9.08 -7.79
C TYR A 165 2.86 -8.08 -8.28
N GLU A 166 2.01 -8.53 -9.21
CA GLU A 166 1.00 -7.73 -9.87
C GLU A 166 -0.31 -8.51 -9.95
N SER A 167 -1.42 -7.79 -9.96
CA SER A 167 -2.73 -8.43 -10.08
C SER A 167 -3.80 -7.47 -10.59
N TYR A 168 -4.96 -8.07 -10.87
CA TYR A 168 -6.17 -7.37 -11.24
C TYR A 168 -7.08 -7.07 -10.04
N VAL A 169 -7.65 -5.87 -10.02
CA VAL A 169 -8.78 -5.46 -9.20
C VAL A 169 -9.62 -4.43 -9.96
N ASP A 170 -10.95 -4.48 -9.83
CA ASP A 170 -11.86 -3.47 -10.42
C ASP A 170 -11.95 -2.21 -9.54
N ILE A 171 -11.44 -1.08 -10.05
CA ILE A 171 -11.36 0.22 -9.38
C ILE A 171 -11.35 1.34 -10.43
N GLU A 172 -11.69 2.57 -10.04
CA GLU A 172 -11.82 3.71 -10.96
C GLU A 172 -11.08 4.95 -10.48
N LEU A 173 -10.63 5.78 -11.42
CA LEU A 173 -10.16 7.13 -11.10
C LEU A 173 -11.32 7.97 -10.54
N GLY A 174 -11.04 8.79 -9.54
CA GLY A 174 -12.02 9.67 -8.91
C GLY A 174 -13.04 8.97 -8.03
N GLU A 175 -12.92 7.66 -7.80
CA GLU A 175 -13.78 6.88 -6.91
C GLU A 175 -13.04 6.38 -5.69
N TRP A 176 -13.75 6.31 -4.57
CA TRP A 176 -13.22 5.78 -3.32
C TRP A 176 -13.11 4.25 -3.40
N SER A 177 -11.93 3.74 -3.10
CA SER A 177 -11.64 2.32 -2.92
C SER A 177 -11.12 2.07 -1.51
N HIS A 178 -11.57 1.00 -0.87
CA HIS A 178 -11.10 0.63 0.46
C HIS A 178 -9.93 -0.36 0.34
N MET A 179 -8.75 0.00 0.84
CA MET A 179 -7.58 -0.87 0.91
C MET A 179 -7.40 -1.41 2.32
N LYS A 180 -7.15 -2.72 2.44
CA LYS A 180 -6.68 -3.38 3.65
C LYS A 180 -5.44 -4.21 3.32
N ILE A 181 -4.35 -4.00 4.05
CA ILE A 181 -3.13 -4.82 3.96
C ILE A 181 -2.97 -5.56 5.29
N GLU A 182 -2.96 -6.89 5.23
CA GLU A 182 -2.56 -7.75 6.35
C GLU A 182 -1.07 -8.09 6.17
N VAL A 183 -0.26 -7.88 7.20
CA VAL A 183 1.19 -8.12 7.18
C VAL A 183 1.54 -9.06 8.33
N HIS A 184 2.23 -10.15 8.02
CA HIS A 184 2.70 -11.11 9.00
C HIS A 184 4.06 -11.67 8.57
N ASP A 185 5.11 -11.34 9.31
CA ASP A 185 6.50 -11.71 9.03
C ASP A 185 6.93 -11.35 7.60
N CYS A 186 7.00 -12.33 6.70
CA CYS A 186 7.36 -12.16 5.29
C CYS A 186 6.16 -12.17 4.34
N ASP A 187 4.95 -12.27 4.87
CA ASP A 187 3.72 -12.37 4.11
C ASP A 187 2.96 -11.03 4.13
N ALA A 188 2.41 -10.64 2.98
CA ALA A 188 1.45 -9.56 2.88
C ALA A 188 0.26 -9.96 2.01
N LYS A 189 -0.95 -9.55 2.41
CA LYS A 189 -2.18 -9.75 1.64
C LYS A 189 -2.91 -8.43 1.48
N LEU A 190 -3.14 -8.02 0.23
CA LEU A 190 -3.99 -6.89 -0.08
C LEU A 190 -5.43 -7.37 -0.29
N TYR A 191 -6.38 -6.69 0.34
CA TYR A 191 -7.81 -6.79 0.06
C TYR A 191 -8.30 -5.43 -0.38
N VAL A 192 -9.13 -5.39 -1.42
CA VAL A 192 -9.71 -4.16 -1.94
C VAL A 192 -11.23 -4.24 -1.90
N ASN A 193 -11.89 -3.12 -1.59
CA ASN A 193 -13.35 -2.99 -1.53
C ASN A 193 -14.03 -4.04 -0.65
N ARG A 194 -13.38 -4.36 0.48
CA ARG A 194 -13.86 -5.34 1.48
C ARG A 194 -14.11 -6.74 0.88
N ALA A 195 -13.37 -7.09 -0.17
CA ALA A 195 -13.42 -8.42 -0.75
C ALA A 195 -13.06 -9.49 0.30
N LYS A 196 -13.72 -10.66 0.20
CA LYS A 196 -13.43 -11.81 1.09
C LYS A 196 -12.10 -12.51 0.76
N GLN A 197 -11.65 -12.38 -0.49
CA GLN A 197 -10.39 -12.95 -0.97
C GLN A 197 -9.40 -11.83 -1.25
N PRO A 198 -8.10 -12.06 -1.04
CA PRO A 198 -7.08 -11.06 -1.32
C PRO A 198 -6.94 -10.84 -2.83
N SER A 199 -6.79 -9.58 -3.24
CA SER A 199 -6.46 -9.18 -4.61
C SER A 199 -5.00 -9.51 -4.95
N LEU A 200 -4.10 -9.42 -3.97
CA LEU A 200 -2.68 -9.78 -4.11
C LEU A 200 -2.20 -10.51 -2.85
N VAL A 201 -1.38 -11.54 -3.05
CA VAL A 201 -0.69 -12.26 -1.97
C VAL A 201 0.81 -12.27 -2.26
N VAL A 202 1.60 -11.79 -1.31
CA VAL A 202 3.06 -11.78 -1.35
C VAL A 202 3.55 -12.68 -0.22
N HIS A 203 4.37 -13.68 -0.56
CA HIS A 203 4.92 -14.64 0.43
C HIS A 203 6.39 -14.38 0.77
N ASP A 204 6.99 -13.37 0.14
CA ASP A 204 8.42 -13.09 0.22
C ASP A 204 8.69 -11.58 0.17
N LEU A 205 8.18 -10.86 1.17
CA LEU A 205 8.54 -9.46 1.44
C LEU A 205 10.07 -9.32 1.45
N LYS A 206 10.58 -8.33 0.72
CA LYS A 206 12.00 -8.23 0.33
C LYS A 206 12.92 -7.75 1.43
N LEU A 207 12.40 -7.03 2.42
CA LEU A 207 13.19 -6.48 3.53
C LEU A 207 13.33 -7.46 4.70
N GLY A 208 12.67 -8.62 4.63
CA GLY A 208 12.81 -9.71 5.59
C GLY A 208 11.88 -9.59 6.80
N PRO A 209 11.85 -10.63 7.65
CA PRO A 209 10.84 -10.77 8.69
C PRO A 209 11.03 -9.79 9.84
N GLU A 210 12.24 -9.29 10.11
CA GLU A 210 12.51 -8.37 11.23
C GLU A 210 12.28 -6.90 10.88
N HIS A 211 11.99 -6.59 9.60
CA HIS A 211 11.84 -5.21 9.15
C HIS A 211 10.57 -4.59 9.74
N LYS A 212 10.69 -3.37 10.28
CA LYS A 212 9.60 -2.66 10.96
C LYS A 212 9.79 -1.16 10.87
N GLY A 213 8.72 -0.41 11.07
CA GLY A 213 8.76 1.04 11.01
C GLY A 213 7.42 1.66 10.68
N GLY A 214 7.46 2.86 10.10
CA GLY A 214 6.28 3.68 9.87
C GLY A 214 5.31 3.11 8.84
N VAL A 215 4.13 3.74 8.79
CA VAL A 215 3.08 3.46 7.81
C VAL A 215 2.66 4.78 7.17
N GLY A 216 2.46 4.79 5.86
CA GLY A 216 2.19 6.05 5.17
C GLY A 216 1.55 5.92 3.81
N PHE A 217 1.07 7.05 3.34
CA PHE A 217 0.52 7.26 2.01
C PHE A 217 1.65 7.32 0.99
N TRP A 218 1.42 6.68 -0.15
CA TRP A 218 2.35 6.66 -1.26
C TRP A 218 1.63 7.05 -2.55
N ILE A 219 2.28 7.89 -3.37
CA ILE A 219 1.83 8.26 -4.72
C ILE A 219 3.01 8.27 -5.68
N ASP A 220 2.75 8.36 -6.99
CA ASP A 220 3.81 8.65 -7.97
C ASP A 220 3.29 9.59 -9.07
N SER A 221 4.22 10.02 -9.90
CA SER A 221 4.14 10.93 -11.04
C SER A 221 2.74 11.10 -11.61
N GLY A 222 2.25 12.35 -11.59
CA GLY A 222 0.97 12.73 -12.16
C GLY A 222 -0.25 12.33 -11.36
N THR A 223 -0.12 11.99 -10.08
CA THR A 223 -1.26 11.61 -9.23
C THR A 223 -1.55 12.68 -8.18
N LEU A 224 -2.81 13.08 -8.06
CA LEU A 224 -3.37 13.69 -6.86
C LEU A 224 -4.11 12.58 -6.10
N GLY A 225 -3.60 12.23 -4.92
CA GLY A 225 -4.12 11.15 -4.10
C GLY A 225 -4.94 11.68 -2.94
N TYR A 226 -6.09 11.08 -2.68
CA TYR A 226 -6.94 11.37 -1.54
C TYR A 226 -6.99 10.19 -0.60
N PHE A 227 -6.69 10.44 0.67
CA PHE A 227 -6.59 9.40 1.70
C PHE A 227 -7.46 9.75 2.89
N ARG A 228 -8.20 8.78 3.43
CA ARG A 228 -8.95 8.98 4.68
C ARG A 228 -9.10 7.68 5.46
N ASN A 229 -9.48 7.81 6.72
CA ASN A 229 -9.74 6.68 7.62
C ASN A 229 -8.55 5.72 7.74
N LEU A 230 -7.32 6.24 7.76
CA LEU A 230 -6.14 5.43 8.03
C LEU A 230 -6.28 4.81 9.42
N LYS A 231 -6.23 3.49 9.48
CA LYS A 231 -6.27 2.71 10.71
C LYS A 231 -5.15 1.70 10.67
N VAL A 232 -4.31 1.71 11.70
CA VAL A 232 -3.25 0.73 11.90
C VAL A 232 -3.56 -0.06 13.16
N THR A 233 -3.45 -1.38 13.09
CA THR A 233 -3.58 -2.29 14.24
C THR A 233 -2.37 -3.21 14.23
N SER A 234 -1.51 -3.06 15.23
CA SER A 234 -0.33 -3.93 15.41
C SER A 234 -0.70 -5.19 16.20
N GLU A 235 0.04 -6.27 15.95
CA GLU A 235 0.00 -7.52 16.73
C GLU A 235 0.86 -7.46 18.00
#